data_AF-A0A2G9Y079-F1
#
_entry.id   AF-A0A2G9Y079-F1
#
_cell.length_a   1.000
_cell.length_b   1.000
_cell.length_c   1.000
_cell.angle_alpha   90.00
_cell.angle_beta   90.00
_cell.angle_gamma   90.00
#
_symmetry.space_group_name_H-M   'P 1'
#
loop_
_entity.id
_entity.type
_entity.pdbx_description
1 polymer ?
#
loop_
_entity_poly.entity_id
_entity_poly.type
_entity_poly.pdbx_seq_one_letter_code
_entity_poly.pdbx_strand_id
1 'polypeptide(L)'
;MVRTEHILFIAAGAFTSSKPSDLIPELQGRFPIRVELTPLKKEDFKRILTEPENALIKQYIALFKTEKVDLSLDDKAIDAIAEYATIVNETTDDIGARRLQTIMFTLMENWLYELPKRSFKEVHIKERDVRDRLKDIVKNVDIARYIL
;
A
#
# COMPACT_ATOMS: atom_id res chain seq x y z
N MET A 1 12.33 35.94 -15.72
CA MET A 1 12.53 34.64 -16.42
C MET A 1 13.19 33.69 -15.44
N VAL A 2 12.63 32.50 -15.21
CA VAL A 2 13.22 31.53 -14.27
C VAL A 2 14.30 30.74 -15.00
N ARG A 3 15.50 30.62 -14.42
CA ARG A 3 16.60 29.80 -14.95
C ARG A 3 16.54 28.40 -14.33
N THR A 4 16.59 27.35 -15.14
CA THR A 4 16.42 25.95 -14.71
C THR A 4 17.72 25.13 -14.75
N GLU A 5 18.86 25.76 -14.97
CA GLU A 5 20.18 25.13 -15.21
C GLU A 5 20.67 24.23 -14.07
N HIS A 6 20.23 24.47 -12.83
CA HIS A 6 20.65 23.73 -11.63
C HIS A 6 19.49 22.99 -10.94
N ILE A 7 18.33 22.87 -11.60
CA ILE A 7 17.23 22.06 -11.08
C ILE A 7 17.60 20.59 -11.24
N LEU A 8 17.45 19.80 -10.18
CA LEU A 8 17.55 18.35 -10.26
C LEU A 8 16.29 17.79 -10.91
N PHE A 9 16.46 17.02 -11.98
CA PHE A 9 15.38 16.32 -12.65
C PHE A 9 15.41 14.84 -12.32
N ILE A 10 14.26 14.29 -11.93
CA ILE A 10 14.05 12.85 -11.73
C ILE A 10 12.94 12.43 -12.69
N ALA A 11 13.26 11.56 -13.62
CA ALA A 11 12.28 10.88 -14.48
C ALA A 11 12.08 9.46 -13.98
N ALA A 12 10.83 9.00 -13.95
CA ALA A 12 10.47 7.64 -13.56
C ALA A 12 9.55 7.04 -14.63
N GLY A 13 9.67 5.73 -14.84
CA GLY A 13 8.85 5.00 -15.80
C GLY A 13 9.03 3.49 -15.63
N ALA A 14 8.01 2.73 -16.03
CA ALA A 14 8.06 1.27 -16.00
C ALA A 14 8.83 0.67 -17.19
N PHE A 15 9.01 1.43 -18.28
CA PHE A 15 9.78 1.03 -19.47
C PHE A 15 9.44 -0.39 -19.98
N THR A 16 8.16 -0.76 -19.94
CA THR A 16 7.67 -2.09 -20.32
C THR A 16 7.58 -2.29 -21.84
N SER A 17 7.21 -1.24 -22.57
CA SER A 17 7.08 -1.24 -24.04
C SER A 17 8.15 -0.40 -24.75
N SER A 18 8.99 0.31 -24.01
CA SER A 18 10.06 1.17 -24.52
C SER A 18 11.26 1.13 -23.58
N LYS A 19 12.45 1.42 -24.10
CA LYS A 19 13.71 1.44 -23.33
C LYS A 19 14.18 2.89 -23.15
N PRO A 20 14.98 3.19 -22.11
CA PRO A 20 15.63 4.50 -21.98
C PRO A 20 16.49 4.90 -23.20
N SER A 21 16.96 3.94 -24.00
CA SER A 21 17.67 4.16 -25.26
C SER A 21 16.79 4.74 -26.38
N ASP A 22 15.47 4.64 -26.25
CA ASP A 22 14.52 5.10 -27.27
C ASP A 22 14.17 6.59 -27.07
N LEU A 23 14.66 7.22 -26.00
CA LEU A 23 14.57 8.67 -25.80
C LEU A 23 15.41 9.43 -26.83
N ILE A 24 15.07 10.69 -27.12
CA ILE A 24 15.91 11.53 -27.98
C ILE A 24 17.33 11.69 -27.39
N PRO A 25 18.39 11.73 -28.21
CA PRO A 25 19.78 11.74 -27.74
C PRO A 25 20.08 12.85 -26.70
N GLU A 26 19.48 14.02 -26.86
CA GLU A 26 19.66 15.18 -25.98
C GLU A 26 19.15 14.91 -24.56
N LEU A 27 18.06 14.15 -24.42
CA LEU A 27 17.53 13.76 -23.11
C LEU A 27 18.34 12.63 -22.49
N GLN A 28 18.83 11.68 -23.30
CA GLN A 28 19.69 10.62 -22.80
C GLN A 28 20.95 11.18 -22.13
N GLY A 29 21.58 12.19 -22.73
CA GLY A 29 22.74 12.88 -22.16
C GLY A 29 22.44 13.68 -20.88
N ARG A 30 21.17 14.05 -20.64
CA ARG A 30 20.74 14.79 -19.44
C ARG A 30 20.30 13.89 -18.27
N PHE A 31 20.23 12.58 -18.47
CA PHE A 31 19.99 11.58 -17.42
C PHE A 31 21.17 10.61 -17.29
N PRO A 32 22.34 11.08 -16.79
CA PRO A 32 23.54 10.26 -16.67
C PRO A 32 23.45 9.22 -15.54
N ILE A 33 22.67 9.50 -14.49
CA ILE A 33 22.44 8.56 -13.38
C ILE A 33 21.21 7.73 -13.71
N ARG A 34 21.37 6.40 -13.65
CA ARG A 34 20.29 5.44 -13.89
C ARG A 34 20.27 4.44 -12.73
N VAL A 35 19.07 4.16 -12.24
CA VAL A 35 18.83 3.19 -11.19
C VAL A 35 17.58 2.40 -11.55
N GLU A 36 17.62 1.10 -11.30
CA GLU A 36 16.49 0.19 -11.47
C GLU A 36 16.02 -0.25 -10.09
N LEU A 37 14.71 -0.16 -9.87
CA LEU A 37 14.09 -0.57 -8.61
C LEU A 37 13.54 -1.99 -8.76
N THR A 38 13.71 -2.80 -7.73
CA THR A 38 13.18 -4.17 -7.71
C THR A 38 11.71 -4.18 -7.32
N PRO A 39 10.91 -5.11 -7.87
CA PRO A 39 9.55 -5.36 -7.40
C PRO A 39 9.51 -5.69 -5.90
N LEU A 40 8.44 -5.28 -5.24
CA LEU A 40 8.22 -5.53 -3.82
C LEU A 40 7.71 -6.95 -3.60
N LYS A 41 8.16 -7.58 -2.51
CA LYS A 41 7.71 -8.90 -2.05
C LYS A 41 6.77 -8.77 -0.86
N LYS A 42 6.11 -9.88 -0.48
CA LYS A 42 5.28 -9.98 0.73
C LYS A 42 5.99 -9.42 1.98
N GLU A 43 7.26 -9.76 2.17
CA GLU A 43 8.02 -9.26 3.33
C GLU A 43 8.25 -7.74 3.25
N ASP A 44 8.46 -7.19 2.06
CA ASP A 44 8.58 -5.74 1.90
C ASP A 44 7.27 -5.02 2.24
N PHE A 45 6.12 -5.61 1.91
CA PHE A 45 4.82 -5.07 2.31
C PHE A 45 4.62 -5.06 3.83
N LYS A 46 5.05 -6.12 4.53
CA LYS A 46 5.03 -6.12 6.01
C LYS A 46 5.87 -4.99 6.57
N ARG A 47 7.08 -4.79 6.04
CA ARG A 47 7.96 -3.69 6.44
C ARG A 47 7.32 -2.34 6.16
N ILE A 48 6.69 -2.15 4.99
CA ILE A 48 5.97 -0.91 4.63
C ILE A 48 4.81 -0.62 5.60
N LEU A 49 4.13 -1.66 6.09
CA LEU A 49 3.02 -1.52 7.05
C LEU A 49 3.47 -1.08 8.45
N THR A 50 4.73 -1.35 8.84
CA THR A 50 5.18 -1.21 10.25
C THR A 50 6.39 -0.31 10.46
N GLU A 51 7.40 -0.37 9.58
CA GLU A 51 8.69 0.29 9.78
C GLU A 51 8.67 1.80 9.50
N PRO A 52 8.14 2.30 8.37
CA PRO A 52 8.14 3.74 8.06
C PRO A 52 7.59 4.58 9.20
N GLU A 53 8.13 5.79 9.38
CA GLU A 53 7.70 6.71 10.44
C GLU A 53 6.18 6.90 10.45
N ASN A 54 5.61 7.12 9.26
CA ASN A 54 4.17 7.24 9.02
C ASN A 54 3.58 6.01 8.32
N ALA A 55 3.94 4.80 8.76
CA ALA A 55 3.39 3.57 8.19
C ALA A 55 1.86 3.48 8.37
N LEU A 56 1.17 2.77 7.46
CA LEU A 56 -0.30 2.72 7.44
C LEU A 56 -0.91 2.27 8.77
N ILE A 57 -0.33 1.26 9.42
CA ILE A 57 -0.82 0.80 10.73
C ILE A 57 -0.72 1.91 11.77
N LYS A 58 0.41 2.65 11.82
CA LYS A 58 0.60 3.78 12.74
C LYS A 58 -0.43 4.88 12.49
N GLN A 59 -0.75 5.16 11.22
CA GLN A 59 -1.80 6.11 10.86
C GLN A 59 -3.17 5.67 11.38
N TYR A 60 -3.55 4.40 11.22
CA TYR A 60 -4.82 3.87 11.76
C TYR A 60 -4.86 3.86 13.29
N ILE A 61 -3.74 3.53 13.96
CA ILE A 61 -3.65 3.60 15.42
C ILE A 61 -3.89 5.05 15.88
N ALA A 62 -3.22 6.02 15.25
CA ALA A 62 -3.41 7.44 15.56
C ALA A 62 -4.84 7.91 15.27
N LEU A 63 -5.45 7.44 14.18
CA LEU A 63 -6.83 7.74 13.81
C LEU A 63 -7.83 7.21 14.84
N PHE A 64 -7.67 5.96 15.30
CA PHE A 64 -8.54 5.40 16.34
C PHE A 64 -8.37 6.12 17.67
N LYS A 65 -7.16 6.62 17.94
CA LYS A 65 -6.87 7.38 19.17
C LYS A 65 -7.62 8.71 19.24
N THR A 66 -8.03 9.31 18.12
CA THR A 66 -8.87 10.53 18.14
C THR A 66 -10.23 10.27 18.77
N GLU A 67 -10.75 9.05 18.62
CA GLU A 67 -11.98 8.56 19.25
C GLU A 67 -11.73 7.91 20.63
N LYS A 68 -10.52 8.07 21.19
CA LYS A 68 -10.07 7.46 22.45
C LYS A 68 -10.12 5.93 22.45
N VAL A 69 -9.91 5.31 21.29
CA VAL A 69 -9.85 3.85 21.14
C VAL A 69 -8.41 3.41 20.88
N ASP A 70 -7.96 2.41 21.61
CA ASP A 70 -6.63 1.80 21.42
C ASP A 70 -6.72 0.66 20.40
N LEU A 71 -6.14 0.87 19.22
CA LEU A 71 -6.04 -0.15 18.16
C LEU A 71 -4.71 -0.91 18.26
N SER A 72 -4.76 -2.22 18.15
CA SER A 72 -3.58 -3.05 17.91
C SER A 72 -3.86 -4.14 16.88
N LEU A 73 -2.79 -4.64 16.25
CA LEU A 73 -2.83 -5.73 15.29
C LEU A 73 -1.77 -6.76 15.70
N ASP A 74 -2.13 -8.04 15.65
CA ASP A 74 -1.17 -9.13 15.86
C ASP A 74 -0.21 -9.23 14.65
N ASP A 75 1.02 -9.70 14.87
CA ASP A 75 1.98 -9.93 13.77
C ASP A 75 1.40 -10.83 12.67
N LYS A 76 0.62 -11.84 13.05
CA LYS A 76 -0.08 -12.72 12.09
C LYS A 76 -1.16 -12.00 11.28
N ALA A 77 -1.78 -10.96 11.84
CA ALA A 77 -2.72 -10.14 11.09
C ALA A 77 -1.97 -9.30 10.03
N ILE A 78 -0.81 -8.75 10.39
CA ILE A 78 0.06 -8.00 9.47
C ILE A 78 0.56 -8.92 8.34
N ASP A 79 0.95 -10.15 8.68
CA ASP A 79 1.34 -11.18 7.71
C ASP A 79 0.23 -11.49 6.72
N ALA A 80 -1.00 -11.65 7.21
CA ALA A 80 -2.16 -11.92 6.38
C ALA A 80 -2.49 -10.72 5.47
N ILE A 81 -2.40 -9.49 5.95
CA ILE A 81 -2.62 -8.28 5.13
C ILE A 81 -1.62 -8.25 3.96
N ALA A 82 -0.34 -8.46 4.23
CA ALA A 82 0.70 -8.49 3.20
C ALA A 82 0.53 -9.65 2.21
N GLU A 83 0.09 -10.82 2.69
CA GLU A 83 -0.26 -11.97 1.85
C GLU A 83 -1.38 -11.64 0.87
N TYR A 84 -2.51 -11.10 1.36
CA TYR A 84 -3.63 -10.73 0.51
C TYR A 84 -3.25 -9.62 -0.48
N ALA A 85 -2.42 -8.65 -0.09
CA ALA A 85 -1.92 -7.63 -1.02
C ALA A 85 -1.13 -8.25 -2.18
N THR A 86 -0.28 -9.23 -1.86
CA THR A 86 0.50 -9.96 -2.87
C THR A 86 -0.42 -10.74 -3.80
N ILE A 87 -1.36 -11.52 -3.26
CA ILE A 87 -2.31 -12.32 -4.05
C ILE A 87 -3.14 -11.44 -4.97
N VAL A 88 -3.66 -10.31 -4.49
CA VAL A 88 -4.49 -9.42 -5.33
C VAL A 88 -3.67 -8.78 -6.44
N ASN A 89 -2.42 -8.39 -6.17
CA ASN A 89 -1.52 -7.89 -7.22
C ASN A 89 -1.19 -8.98 -8.27
N GLU A 90 -1.08 -10.25 -7.87
CA GLU A 90 -0.81 -11.37 -8.80
C GLU A 90 -2.03 -11.78 -9.63
N THR A 91 -3.24 -11.62 -9.07
CA THR A 91 -4.51 -12.04 -9.70
C THR A 91 -5.22 -10.93 -10.46
N THR A 92 -4.82 -9.68 -10.25
CA THR A 92 -5.34 -8.49 -10.93
C THR A 92 -4.19 -7.65 -11.50
N ASP A 93 -4.37 -6.33 -11.62
CA ASP A 93 -3.33 -5.42 -12.06
C ASP A 93 -2.36 -5.11 -10.90
N ASP A 94 -1.07 -5.39 -11.04
CA ASP A 94 -0.10 -5.08 -9.99
C ASP A 94 0.12 -3.57 -9.86
N ILE A 95 -0.38 -3.00 -8.77
CA ILE A 95 -0.21 -1.58 -8.40
C ILE A 95 0.83 -1.38 -7.28
N GLY A 96 1.57 -2.44 -6.95
CA GLY A 96 2.60 -2.45 -5.91
C GLY A 96 2.02 -2.18 -4.52
N ALA A 97 2.76 -1.41 -3.71
CA ALA A 97 2.40 -1.08 -2.34
C ALA A 97 1.09 -0.28 -2.19
N ARG A 98 0.58 0.34 -3.27
CA ARG A 98 -0.70 1.07 -3.24
C ARG A 98 -1.87 0.17 -2.86
N ARG A 99 -1.78 -1.13 -3.16
CA ARG A 99 -2.75 -2.16 -2.77
C ARG A 99 -2.99 -2.23 -1.26
N LEU A 100 -1.98 -1.90 -0.46
CA LEU A 100 -2.11 -1.91 1.00
C LEU A 100 -3.13 -0.87 1.49
N GLN A 101 -3.33 0.23 0.77
CA GLN A 101 -4.29 1.28 1.17
C GLN A 101 -5.73 0.78 1.07
N THR A 102 -6.10 0.17 -0.06
CA THR A 102 -7.45 -0.35 -0.30
C THR A 102 -7.75 -1.51 0.63
N ILE A 103 -6.80 -2.44 0.80
CA ILE A 103 -6.96 -3.56 1.74
C ILE A 103 -7.14 -3.08 3.18
N MET A 104 -6.31 -2.13 3.65
CA MET A 104 -6.45 -1.58 4.99
C MET A 104 -7.77 -0.85 5.18
N PHE A 105 -8.22 -0.08 4.19
CA PHE A 105 -9.52 0.58 4.22
C PHE A 105 -10.65 -0.44 4.33
N THR A 106 -10.69 -1.45 3.47
CA THR A 106 -11.72 -2.50 3.49
C THR A 106 -11.74 -3.28 4.80
N LEU A 107 -10.57 -3.52 5.40
CA LEU A 107 -10.43 -4.16 6.71
C LEU A 107 -11.01 -3.29 7.84
N MET A 108 -10.73 -1.99 7.80
CA MET A 108 -11.07 -1.06 8.88
C MET A 108 -12.45 -0.41 8.72
N GLU A 109 -13.07 -0.49 7.55
CA GLU A 109 -14.32 0.21 7.19
C GLU A 109 -15.42 0.07 8.24
N ASN A 110 -15.73 -1.16 8.66
CA ASN A 110 -16.77 -1.42 9.67
C ASN A 110 -16.42 -0.78 11.01
N TRP A 111 -15.16 -0.82 11.41
CA TRP A 111 -14.71 -0.19 12.64
C TRP A 111 -14.84 1.33 12.55
N LEU A 112 -14.34 1.94 11.47
CA LEU A 112 -14.44 3.38 11.23
C LEU A 112 -15.90 3.87 11.28
N TYR A 113 -16.85 3.07 10.78
CA TYR A 113 -18.26 3.40 10.83
C TYR A 113 -18.89 3.27 12.23
N GLU A 114 -18.45 2.29 13.03
CA GLU A 114 -19.01 2.02 14.35
C GLU A 114 -18.35 2.84 15.47
N LEU A 115 -17.10 3.28 15.30
CA LEU A 115 -16.33 4.05 16.29
C LEU A 115 -17.11 5.27 16.84
N PRO A 116 -17.74 6.14 16.02
CA PRO A 116 -18.45 7.30 16.55
C PRO A 116 -19.74 6.95 17.29
N LYS A 117 -20.24 5.73 17.15
CA LYS A 117 -21.57 5.30 17.62
C LYS A 117 -21.50 4.51 18.92
N ARG A 118 -20.36 3.90 19.20
CA ARG A 118 -20.19 2.95 20.30
C ARG A 118 -18.98 3.31 21.15
N SER A 119 -19.10 3.05 22.44
CA SER A 119 -18.03 3.26 23.41
C SER A 119 -17.06 2.08 23.40
N PHE A 120 -16.31 1.90 22.31
CA PHE A 120 -15.16 0.98 22.34
C PHE A 120 -14.05 1.60 23.18
N LYS A 121 -13.28 0.75 23.87
CA LYS A 121 -12.03 1.15 24.53
C LYS A 121 -10.82 0.64 23.76
N GLU A 122 -10.91 -0.59 23.29
CA GLU A 122 -9.81 -1.30 22.62
C GLU A 122 -10.35 -2.08 21.42
N VAL A 123 -9.56 -2.11 20.35
CA VAL A 123 -9.80 -2.93 19.16
C VAL A 123 -8.53 -3.71 18.87
N HIS A 124 -8.65 -5.03 18.80
CA HIS A 124 -7.53 -5.93 18.54
C HIS A 124 -7.82 -6.74 17.29
N ILE A 125 -7.07 -6.50 16.22
CA ILE A 125 -7.22 -7.20 14.94
C ILE A 125 -6.34 -8.43 14.92
N LYS A 126 -6.97 -9.60 14.78
CA LYS A 126 -6.30 -10.89 14.68
C LYS A 126 -6.27 -11.37 13.23
N GLU A 127 -5.43 -12.37 12.98
CA GLU A 127 -5.34 -13.02 11.66
C GLU A 127 -6.71 -13.45 11.12
N ARG A 128 -7.56 -14.02 11.99
CA ARG A 128 -8.90 -14.46 11.60
C ARG A 128 -9.75 -13.32 11.05
N ASP A 129 -9.70 -12.14 11.67
CA ASP A 129 -10.52 -11.00 11.27
C ASP A 129 -10.11 -10.50 9.87
N VAL A 130 -8.81 -10.53 9.56
CA VAL A 130 -8.27 -10.23 8.23
C VAL A 130 -8.75 -11.25 7.21
N ARG A 131 -8.58 -12.55 7.50
CA ARG A 131 -8.97 -13.62 6.58
C ARG A 131 -10.47 -13.63 6.34
N ASP A 132 -11.28 -13.47 7.36
CA ASP A 132 -12.75 -13.47 7.22
C ASP A 132 -13.24 -12.28 6.41
N ARG A 133 -12.61 -11.11 6.55
CA ARG A 133 -12.99 -9.92 5.79
C ARG A 133 -12.55 -9.98 4.33
N LEU A 134 -11.37 -10.55 4.05
CA LEU A 134 -10.77 -10.50 2.71
C LEU A 134 -11.00 -11.77 1.87
N LYS A 135 -11.29 -12.92 2.47
CA LYS A 135 -11.43 -14.21 1.73
C LYS A 135 -12.44 -14.15 0.59
N ASP A 136 -13.58 -13.50 0.80
CA ASP A 136 -14.67 -13.51 -0.17
C ASP A 136 -14.43 -12.49 -1.29
N ILE A 137 -13.71 -11.42 -0.97
CA ILE A 137 -13.34 -10.36 -1.92
C ILE A 137 -12.26 -10.87 -2.87
N VAL A 138 -11.25 -11.57 -2.34
CA VAL A 138 -10.14 -12.09 -3.16
C VAL A 138 -10.52 -13.32 -3.98
N LYS A 139 -11.50 -14.11 -3.55
CA LYS A 139 -12.01 -15.26 -4.34
C LYS A 139 -12.71 -14.85 -5.63
N ASN A 140 -13.21 -13.62 -5.71
CA ASN A 140 -13.89 -13.12 -6.89
C ASN A 140 -13.04 -12.01 -7.52
N VAL A 141 -12.32 -12.37 -8.58
CA VAL A 141 -11.41 -11.48 -9.31
C VAL A 141 -12.12 -10.21 -9.79
N ASP A 142 -13.37 -10.31 -10.24
CA ASP A 142 -14.15 -9.15 -10.68
C ASP A 142 -14.42 -8.22 -9.50
N ILE A 143 -14.87 -8.76 -8.36
CA ILE A 143 -15.10 -7.96 -7.15
C ILE A 143 -13.79 -7.32 -6.66
N ALA A 144 -12.69 -8.09 -6.62
CA ALA A 144 -11.38 -7.59 -6.24
C ALA A 144 -10.96 -6.42 -7.14
N ARG A 145 -11.23 -6.46 -8.45
CA ARG A 145 -10.88 -5.38 -9.39
C ARG A 145 -11.66 -4.09 -9.16
N TYR A 146 -12.89 -4.17 -8.65
CA TYR A 146 -13.72 -3.00 -8.37
C TYR A 146 -13.52 -2.42 -6.95
N ILE A 147 -13.22 -3.28 -5.98
CA ILE A 147 -13.17 -2.89 -4.55
C ILE A 147 -11.73 -2.72 -4.06
N LEU A 148 -10.80 -3.55 -4.51
CA LEU A 148 -9.42 -3.62 -4.01
C LEU A 148 -8.42 -3.03 -4.96
#